data_AF-A0A8J4T2H0-F1
#
_entry.id   AF-A0A8J4T2H0-F1
#
_cell.length_a   1.000
_cell.length_b   1.000
_cell.length_c   1.000
_cell.angle_alpha   90.00
_cell.angle_beta   90.00
_cell.angle_gamma   90.00
#
_symmetry.space_group_name_H-M   'P 1'
#
loop_
_entity.id
_entity.type
_entity.pdbx_description
1 polymer ?
#
loop_
_entity_poly.entity_id
_entity_poly.type
_entity_poly.pdbx_seq_one_letter_code
_entity_poly.pdbx_strand_id
1 'polypeptide(L)'
;MSTSAARVLIFTVLGNRDPKSMLEHLRRIVIPRFDLVLFANPHEGDWTVLPNKESMDAKCLTVWNELISTADHVSQEPSIPAYRIPNVSQFVDWVQRVSHFTSSMFAVYPLINPTSMSGTTTTMNDCHVLVTGSLYLAGAMLKTLDEQI
;
A
#
# COMPACT_ATOMS: atom_id res chain seq x y z
N MET A 1 1.70 -22.29 -16.14
CA MET A 1 0.54 -21.66 -15.46
C MET A 1 1.05 -20.38 -14.83
N SER A 2 0.55 -19.22 -15.25
CA SER A 2 0.94 -17.93 -14.65
C SER A 2 0.17 -17.78 -13.35
N THR A 3 0.84 -17.87 -12.19
CA THR A 3 0.25 -17.47 -10.92
C THR A 3 0.16 -15.95 -10.90
N SER A 4 -1.07 -15.42 -10.92
CA SER A 4 -1.28 -13.98 -10.75
C SER A 4 -1.12 -13.67 -9.27
N ALA A 5 0.02 -13.08 -8.88
CA ALA A 5 0.24 -12.56 -7.54
C ALA A 5 -0.24 -11.10 -7.46
N ALA A 6 -0.93 -10.76 -6.38
CA ALA A 6 -1.23 -9.38 -6.02
C ALA A 6 0.06 -8.66 -5.60
N ARG A 7 0.20 -7.37 -5.93
CA ARG A 7 1.36 -6.55 -5.61
C ARG A 7 0.92 -5.33 -4.81
N VAL A 8 1.29 -5.29 -3.53
CA VAL A 8 0.96 -4.19 -2.62
C VAL A 8 2.20 -3.37 -2.31
N LEU A 9 2.09 -2.06 -2.39
CA LEU A 9 3.09 -1.12 -1.86
C LEU A 9 2.61 -0.57 -0.53
N ILE A 10 3.47 -0.60 0.50
CA ILE A 10 3.29 0.16 1.75
C ILE A 10 4.44 1.17 1.84
N PHE A 11 4.11 2.44 1.92
CA PHE A 11 5.08 3.52 1.74
C PHE A 11 4.88 4.67 2.71
N THR A 12 5.97 5.25 3.19
CA THR A 12 5.99 6.59 3.76
C THR A 12 7.41 7.14 3.76
N VAL A 13 7.57 8.45 3.69
CA VAL A 13 8.83 9.12 4.00
C VAL A 13 8.68 9.91 5.30
N LEU A 14 9.81 10.29 5.91
CA LEU A 14 9.81 11.04 7.17
C LEU A 14 10.34 12.45 7.01
N GLY A 15 9.80 13.37 7.81
CA GLY A 15 10.19 14.78 7.86
C GLY A 15 10.10 15.45 6.48
N ASN A 16 11.03 16.36 6.19
CA ASN A 16 10.99 17.16 4.95
C ASN A 16 11.43 16.43 3.67
N ARG A 17 11.46 15.09 3.67
CA ARG A 17 11.82 14.32 2.47
C ARG A 17 10.74 14.44 1.40
N ASP A 18 11.16 14.49 0.15
CA ASP A 18 10.26 14.49 -1.00
C ASP A 18 9.96 13.05 -1.45
N PRO A 19 8.69 12.59 -1.41
CA PRO A 19 8.34 11.25 -1.85
C PRO A 19 8.29 11.09 -3.39
N LYS A 20 8.23 12.19 -4.15
CA LYS A 20 7.87 12.17 -5.57
C LYS A 20 8.77 11.28 -6.42
N SER A 21 10.08 11.49 -6.38
CA SER A 21 11.03 10.76 -7.23
C SER A 21 10.97 9.25 -7.00
N MET A 22 10.81 8.81 -5.76
CA MET A 22 10.74 7.38 -5.45
C MET A 22 9.39 6.77 -5.85
N LEU A 23 8.28 7.46 -5.60
CA LEU A 23 6.95 7.00 -6.01
C LEU A 23 6.85 6.91 -7.54
N GLU A 24 7.38 7.90 -8.26
CA GLU A 24 7.43 7.89 -9.72
C GLU A 24 8.27 6.72 -10.25
N HIS A 25 9.41 6.45 -9.63
CA HIS A 25 10.27 5.33 -10.01
C HIS A 25 9.61 3.97 -9.72
N LEU A 26 9.09 3.76 -8.51
CA LEU A 26 8.39 2.53 -8.11
C LEU A 26 7.21 2.23 -9.02
N ARG A 27 6.42 3.24 -9.39
CA ARG A 27 5.29 3.09 -10.31
C ARG A 27 5.74 2.59 -11.69
N ARG A 28 6.90 3.04 -12.19
CA ARG A 28 7.41 2.68 -13.53
C ARG A 28 8.07 1.31 -13.58
N ILE A 29 8.78 0.91 -12.52
CA ILE A 29 9.60 -0.31 -12.55
C ILE A 29 8.84 -1.58 -12.21
N VAL A 30 7.74 -1.48 -11.46
CA VAL A 30 6.97 -2.66 -11.05
C VAL A 30 6.03 -3.06 -12.18
N ILE A 31 6.34 -4.19 -12.82
CA ILE A 31 5.59 -4.75 -13.95
C ILE A 31 4.78 -5.97 -13.47
N PRO A 32 3.48 -6.08 -13.82
CA PRO A 32 2.68 -5.16 -14.64
C PRO A 32 2.34 -3.83 -13.94
N ARG A 33 2.06 -3.82 -12.63
CA ARG A 33 1.84 -2.64 -11.77
C ARG A 33 1.53 -3.08 -10.35
N PHE A 34 1.40 -2.14 -9.41
CA PHE A 34 0.78 -2.41 -8.11
C PHE A 34 -0.73 -2.55 -8.24
N ASP A 35 -1.31 -3.43 -7.42
CA ASP A 35 -2.75 -3.63 -7.28
C ASP A 35 -3.35 -2.76 -6.16
N LEU A 36 -2.52 -2.37 -5.18
CA LEU A 36 -2.89 -1.52 -4.04
C LEU A 36 -1.68 -0.72 -3.55
N VAL A 37 -1.89 0.54 -3.17
CA VAL A 37 -0.87 1.37 -2.50
C VAL A 37 -1.39 1.88 -1.16
N LEU A 38 -0.62 1.68 -0.10
CA LEU A 38 -0.96 2.08 1.26
C LEU A 38 0.10 3.06 1.78
N PHE A 39 -0.36 4.15 2.37
CA PHE A 39 0.49 5.12 3.04
C PHE A 39 0.29 5.03 4.55
N ALA A 40 1.32 4.59 5.26
CA ALA A 40 1.22 4.22 6.67
C ALA A 40 2.07 5.15 7.55
N ASN A 41 1.55 5.49 8.74
CA ASN A 41 2.37 6.08 9.78
C ASN A 41 3.13 4.96 10.53
N PRO A 42 4.47 5.01 10.62
CA PRO A 42 5.24 3.97 11.29
C PRO A 42 5.31 4.16 12.81
N HIS A 43 4.79 5.28 13.34
CA HIS A 43 4.78 5.58 14.76
C HIS A 43 3.45 5.16 15.36
N GLU A 44 3.41 4.01 16.03
CA GLU A 44 2.27 3.55 16.81
C GLU A 44 2.42 3.97 18.29
N GLY A 45 1.37 4.56 18.86
CA GLY A 45 1.30 4.96 20.27
C GLY A 45 1.84 6.35 20.60
N ASP A 46 1.88 6.69 21.89
CA ASP A 46 2.24 8.00 22.39
C ASP A 46 3.77 8.17 22.53
N TRP A 47 4.46 8.22 21.40
CA TRP A 47 5.89 8.55 21.36
C TRP A 47 6.10 10.02 21.05
N THR A 48 7.09 10.64 21.68
CA THR A 48 7.58 11.95 21.24
C THR A 48 8.33 11.78 19.92
N VAL A 49 7.62 11.99 18.82
CA VAL A 49 8.20 11.96 17.47
C VAL A 49 8.92 13.28 17.22
N LEU A 50 10.21 13.21 16.90
CA LEU A 50 10.96 14.39 16.48
C LEU A 50 10.40 14.92 15.15
N PRO A 51 10.37 16.24 14.90
CA PRO A 51 9.81 16.80 13.66
C PRO A 51 10.44 16.21 12.38
N ASN A 52 11.74 15.92 12.40
CA ASN A 52 12.44 15.29 11.26
C ASN A 52 12.13 13.78 11.09
N LYS A 53 11.36 13.20 12.00
CA LYS A 53 10.85 11.82 11.98
C LYS A 53 9.35 11.75 11.76
N GLU A 54 8.63 12.86 11.69
CA GLU A 54 7.18 12.85 11.44
C GLU A 54 6.86 12.11 10.13
N SER A 55 5.81 11.30 10.15
CA SER A 55 5.34 10.61 8.94
C SER A 55 4.78 11.61 7.95
N MET A 56 5.12 11.42 6.68
CA MET A 56 4.57 12.21 5.58
C MET A 56 3.54 11.40 4.78
N ASP A 57 2.89 10.41 5.38
CA ASP A 57 1.90 9.52 4.74
C ASP A 57 0.80 10.31 4.01
N ALA A 58 0.31 11.40 4.60
CA ALA A 58 -0.64 12.31 3.96
C ALA A 58 -0.11 12.92 2.66
N LYS A 59 1.11 13.48 2.72
CA LYS A 59 1.78 14.06 1.56
C LYS A 59 2.08 13.00 0.50
N CYS A 60 2.46 11.80 0.91
CA CYS A 60 2.74 10.69 0.00
C CYS A 60 1.48 10.30 -0.80
N LEU A 61 0.31 10.23 -0.15
CA LEU A 61 -0.96 9.99 -0.84
C LEU A 61 -1.27 11.10 -1.86
N THR A 62 -1.13 12.36 -1.48
CA THR A 62 -1.36 13.50 -2.39
C THR A 62 -0.46 13.40 -3.63
N VAL A 63 0.84 13.18 -3.42
CA VAL A 63 1.82 13.05 -4.51
C VAL A 63 1.52 11.83 -5.39
N TRP A 64 1.11 10.70 -4.82
CA TRP A 64 0.70 9.54 -5.59
C TRP A 64 -0.49 9.84 -6.50
N ASN A 65 -1.53 10.48 -5.96
CA ASN A 65 -2.72 10.85 -6.72
C ASN A 65 -2.39 11.82 -7.86
N GLU A 66 -1.53 12.81 -7.63
CA GLU A 66 -1.03 13.71 -8.68
C GLU A 66 -0.28 12.96 -9.79
N LEU A 67 0.58 12.01 -9.41
CA LEU A 67 1.34 11.19 -10.36
C LEU A 67 0.39 10.36 -11.23
N ILE A 68 -0.60 9.70 -10.63
CA ILE A 68 -1.58 8.88 -11.33
C ILE A 68 -2.44 9.75 -12.27
N SER A 69 -2.98 10.86 -11.77
CA SER A 69 -3.79 11.79 -12.58
C SER A 69 -3.04 12.26 -13.84
N THR A 70 -1.75 12.58 -13.70
CA THR A 70 -0.91 13.03 -14.82
C THR A 70 -0.64 11.93 -15.85
N ALA A 71 -0.57 10.66 -15.41
CA ALA A 71 -0.30 9.51 -16.27
C ALA A 71 -1.56 8.98 -16.99
N ASP A 72 -2.71 9.07 -16.34
CA ASP A 72 -4.00 8.59 -16.87
C ASP A 72 -4.47 9.45 -18.07
N HIS A 73 -4.03 10.71 -18.16
CA HIS A 73 -4.25 11.52 -19.37
C HIS A 73 -3.55 10.98 -20.62
N VAL A 74 -2.55 10.10 -20.46
CA VAL A 74 -1.73 9.54 -21.55
C VAL A 74 -2.06 8.06 -21.81
N SER A 75 -2.57 7.36 -20.80
CA SER A 75 -2.76 5.89 -20.80
C SER A 75 -4.17 5.59 -20.28
N GLN A 76 -5.02 4.91 -21.06
CA GLN A 76 -6.36 4.46 -20.61
C GLN A 76 -6.29 3.31 -19.60
N GLU A 77 -5.31 3.32 -18.70
CA GLU A 77 -5.16 2.29 -17.69
C GLU A 77 -6.11 2.54 -16.51
N PRO A 78 -6.65 1.49 -15.87
CA PRO A 78 -7.44 1.65 -14.65
C PRO A 78 -6.58 2.26 -13.55
N SER A 79 -7.11 3.25 -12.83
CA SER A 79 -6.42 3.85 -11.67
C SER A 79 -6.09 2.82 -10.59
N ILE A 80 -4.93 2.97 -9.94
CA ILE A 80 -4.48 2.08 -8.85
C ILE A 80 -5.06 2.60 -7.53
N PRO A 81 -5.84 1.82 -6.78
CA PRO A 81 -6.42 2.26 -5.52
C PRO A 81 -5.32 2.56 -4.49
N ALA A 82 -5.47 3.70 -3.81
CA ALA A 82 -4.50 4.17 -2.84
C ALA A 82 -5.16 4.77 -1.60
N TYR A 83 -4.68 4.38 -0.41
CA TYR A 83 -5.28 4.78 0.87
C TYR A 83 -4.22 5.16 1.89
N ARG A 84 -4.61 6.04 2.82
CA ARG A 84 -3.89 6.19 4.08
C ARG A 84 -4.39 5.16 5.08
N ILE A 85 -3.46 4.59 5.83
CA ILE A 85 -3.74 3.67 6.92
C ILE A 85 -3.10 4.20 8.20
N PRO A 86 -3.75 4.03 9.36
CA PRO A 86 -3.24 4.55 10.62
C PRO A 86 -1.86 3.95 10.96
N ASN A 87 -1.66 2.68 10.60
CA ASN A 87 -0.45 1.92 10.87
C ASN A 87 -0.44 0.64 10.02
N VAL A 88 0.66 -0.11 10.07
CA VAL A 88 0.83 -1.35 9.30
C VAL A 88 0.02 -2.53 9.84
N SER A 89 -0.33 -2.53 11.14
CA SER A 89 -1.17 -3.58 11.75
C SER A 89 -2.53 -3.71 11.08
N GLN A 90 -3.15 -2.60 10.67
CA GLN A 90 -4.41 -2.66 9.90
C GLN A 90 -4.31 -3.53 8.63
N PHE A 91 -3.19 -3.47 7.92
CA PHE A 91 -2.98 -4.26 6.72
C PHE A 91 -2.75 -5.75 7.06
N VAL A 92 -1.93 -6.02 8.08
CA VAL A 92 -1.65 -7.40 8.51
C VAL A 92 -2.94 -8.09 8.98
N ASP A 93 -3.74 -7.43 9.83
CA ASP A 93 -5.03 -7.93 10.30
C ASP A 93 -6.03 -8.14 9.15
N TRP A 94 -5.95 -7.32 8.10
CA TRP A 94 -6.77 -7.49 6.91
C TRP A 94 -6.33 -8.73 6.11
N VAL A 95 -5.04 -8.89 5.85
CA VAL A 95 -4.49 -10.06 5.14
C VAL A 95 -4.84 -11.36 5.86
N GLN A 96 -4.74 -11.41 7.18
CA GLN A 96 -5.05 -12.62 7.97
C GLN A 96 -6.52 -13.04 7.90
N ARG A 97 -7.43 -12.09 7.66
CA ARG A 97 -8.87 -12.37 7.54
C ARG A 97 -9.29 -12.76 6.13
N VAL A 98 -8.41 -12.60 5.15
CA VAL A 98 -8.70 -12.83 3.73
C VAL A 98 -8.10 -14.18 3.31
N SER A 99 -8.94 -15.10 2.83
CA SER A 99 -8.49 -16.44 2.40
C SER A 99 -7.91 -16.47 0.98
N HIS A 100 -8.21 -15.47 0.15
CA HIS A 100 -7.72 -15.31 -1.21
C HIS A 100 -7.92 -13.87 -1.65
N PHE A 101 -7.06 -13.37 -2.55
CA PHE A 101 -7.16 -12.01 -3.05
C PHE A 101 -7.92 -11.96 -4.38
N THR A 102 -8.73 -10.93 -4.55
CA THR A 102 -9.31 -10.56 -5.85
C THR A 102 -9.04 -9.09 -6.14
N SER A 103 -8.95 -8.72 -7.42
CA SER A 103 -8.73 -7.31 -7.80
C SER A 103 -9.81 -6.37 -7.26
N SER A 104 -11.05 -6.86 -7.07
CA SER A 104 -12.15 -6.06 -6.52
C SER A 104 -12.01 -5.75 -5.03
N MET A 105 -11.29 -6.58 -4.26
CA MET A 105 -11.05 -6.32 -2.84
C MET A 105 -10.19 -5.09 -2.61
N PHE A 106 -9.20 -4.85 -3.47
CA PHE A 106 -8.29 -3.71 -3.31
C PHE A 106 -9.01 -2.37 -3.51
N ALA A 107 -10.07 -2.32 -4.32
CA ALA A 107 -10.87 -1.11 -4.53
C ALA A 107 -11.76 -0.74 -3.33
N VAL A 108 -11.98 -1.67 -2.38
CA VAL A 108 -12.83 -1.46 -1.20
C VAL A 108 -12.06 -1.63 0.12
N TYR A 109 -10.73 -1.73 0.07
CA TYR A 109 -9.87 -1.87 1.25
C TYR A 109 -10.18 -0.77 2.31
N PRO A 110 -10.19 -1.09 3.63
CA PRO A 110 -9.95 -2.39 4.26
C PRO A 110 -11.24 -3.22 4.49
N LEU A 111 -12.34 -2.90 3.80
CA LEU A 111 -13.61 -3.61 3.99
C LEU A 111 -13.50 -5.04 3.43
N ILE A 112 -14.04 -5.99 4.19
CA ILE A 112 -14.20 -7.39 3.75
C ILE A 112 -15.69 -7.57 3.45
N ASN A 113 -16.08 -7.42 2.18
CA ASN A 113 -17.45 -7.71 1.76
C ASN A 113 -17.49 -9.11 1.12
N PRO A 114 -18.01 -10.15 1.81
CA PRO A 114 -18.13 -11.48 1.23
C PRO A 114 -19.12 -11.56 0.07
N THR A 115 -20.02 -10.59 -0.07
CA THR A 115 -21.11 -10.57 -1.05
C THR A 115 -20.76 -9.91 -2.39
N SER A 116 -19.59 -9.27 -2.55
CA SER A 116 -19.18 -8.62 -3.81
C SER A 116 -18.38 -9.54 -4.76
N MET A 117 -18.29 -10.83 -4.46
CA MET A 117 -17.57 -11.83 -5.27
C MET A 117 -18.34 -12.32 -6.51
N SER A 118 -19.48 -11.71 -6.86
CA SER A 118 -20.25 -12.06 -8.06
C SER A 118 -19.69 -11.35 -9.30
N GLY A 119 -18.51 -11.77 -9.73
CA GLY A 119 -17.92 -11.43 -11.02
C GLY A 119 -16.86 -12.45 -11.36
N THR A 120 -16.55 -12.62 -12.66
CA THR A 120 -15.41 -13.43 -13.15
C THR A 120 -14.13 -12.92 -12.51
N THR A 121 -13.80 -13.44 -11.34
CA THR A 121 -12.75 -12.95 -10.47
C THR A 121 -11.55 -13.85 -10.70
N THR A 122 -10.49 -13.29 -11.26
CA THR A 122 -9.19 -13.95 -11.21
C THR A 122 -8.79 -14.02 -9.74
N THR A 123 -8.93 -15.19 -9.14
CA THR A 123 -8.44 -15.44 -7.78
C THR A 123 -6.92 -15.42 -7.81
N MET A 124 -6.35 -14.57 -6.97
CA MET A 124 -4.91 -14.48 -6.76
C MET A 124 -4.58 -15.22 -5.46
N ASN A 125 -3.72 -16.23 -5.58
CA ASN A 125 -3.34 -17.06 -4.43
C ASN A 125 -2.18 -16.46 -3.62
N ASP A 126 -1.40 -15.57 -4.24
CA ASP A 126 -0.21 -14.98 -3.63
C ASP A 126 -0.36 -13.46 -3.53
N CYS A 127 0.15 -12.88 -2.45
CA CYS A 127 0.25 -11.43 -2.26
C CYS A 127 1.69 -11.04 -1.91
N HIS A 128 2.33 -10.29 -2.80
CA HIS A 128 3.67 -9.76 -2.62
C HIS A 128 3.57 -8.33 -2.08
N VAL A 129 4.23 -8.07 -0.95
CA VAL A 129 4.16 -6.78 -0.25
C VAL A 129 5.54 -6.15 -0.24
N LEU A 130 5.65 -4.93 -0.78
CA LEU A 130 6.85 -4.10 -0.71
C LEU A 130 6.65 -3.01 0.34
N VAL A 131 7.46 -3.03 1.40
CA VAL A 131 7.46 -1.99 2.44
C VAL A 131 8.71 -1.14 2.32
N THR A 132 8.57 0.16 2.04
CA THR A 132 9.72 1.05 1.76
C THR A 132 9.44 2.53 2.03
N GLY A 133 10.41 3.41 1.79
CA GLY A 133 10.33 4.86 2.03
C GLY A 133 10.96 5.31 3.34
N SER A 134 10.93 4.47 4.36
CA SER A 134 11.50 4.77 5.67
C SER A 134 11.97 3.51 6.37
N LEU A 135 13.13 3.60 7.04
CA LEU A 135 13.62 2.55 7.94
C LEU A 135 12.65 2.33 9.12
N TYR A 136 11.96 3.37 9.58
CA TYR A 136 10.98 3.23 10.66
C TYR A 136 9.76 2.42 10.19
N LEU A 137 9.34 2.58 8.94
CA LEU A 137 8.23 1.82 8.38
C LEU A 137 8.60 0.34 8.17
N ALA A 138 9.80 0.08 7.66
CA ALA A 138 10.30 -1.29 7.57
C ALA A 138 10.41 -1.94 8.97
N GLY A 139 10.93 -1.19 9.96
CA GLY A 139 11.01 -1.66 11.34
C GLY A 139 9.65 -1.91 11.99
N ALA A 140 8.67 -1.02 11.76
CA ALA A 140 7.30 -1.18 12.24
C ALA A 140 6.66 -2.45 11.67
N MET A 141 6.82 -2.69 10.35
CA MET A 141 6.31 -3.92 9.73
C MET A 141 6.96 -5.17 10.31
N LEU A 142 8.29 -5.18 10.49
CA LEU A 142 8.99 -6.31 11.08
C LEU A 142 8.48 -6.61 12.49
N LYS A 143 8.30 -5.57 13.31
CA LYS A 143 7.75 -5.70 14.66
C LYS A 143 6.33 -6.27 14.62
N THR A 144 5.44 -5.73 13.79
CA THR A 144 4.06 -6.22 13.68
C THR A 144 3.99 -7.67 13.23
N LEU A 145 4.89 -8.11 12.34
CA LEU A 145 4.95 -9.51 11.91
C LEU A 145 5.46 -10.44 13.02
N ASP A 146 6.43 -10.00 13.81
CA ASP A 146 6.97 -10.78 14.94
C ASP A 146 5.94 -10.94 16.07
N GLU A 147 5.16 -9.89 16.36
CA GLU A 147 4.12 -9.91 17.40
C GLU A 147 2.90 -10.80 17.05
N GLN A 148 2.78 -11.23 15.79
CA GLN A 148 1.66 -12.05 15.31
C GLN A 148 2.04 -13.52 15.04
N ILE A 149 3.28 -13.92 15.33
CA ILE A 149 3.77 -15.31 15.27
C ILE A 149 3.82 -15.90 16.69
#